data_AF-A0A1F9KB04-F1
#
_entry.id   AF-A0A1F9KB04-F1
#
_cell.length_a   1.000
_cell.length_b   1.000
_cell.length_c   1.000
_cell.angle_alpha   90.00
_cell.angle_beta   90.00
_cell.angle_gamma   90.00
#
_symmetry.space_group_name_H-M   'P 1'
#
loop_
_entity.id
_entity.type
_entity.pdbx_description
1 polymer ?
#
loop_
_entity_poly.entity_id
_entity_poly.type
_entity_poly.pdbx_seq_one_letter_code
_entity_poly.pdbx_strand_id
1 'polypeptide(L)'
;MRKIFFLMTAFSLLILSAQPLWARCAPLIREGRELLGKTQASKADQDKAKGLLEEAQKNLDAGDHGSGVKNANAALDLLKKK
;
A
#
# COMPACT_ATOMS: atom_id res chain seq x y z
N MET A 1 -13.77 34.51 28.38
CA MET A 1 -12.55 33.90 27.80
C MET A 1 -12.49 32.36 27.91
N ARG A 2 -13.62 31.63 27.91
CA ARG A 2 -13.63 30.15 28.05
C ARG A 2 -14.06 29.37 26.79
N LYS A 3 -14.52 30.05 25.74
CA LYS A 3 -15.12 29.42 24.54
C LYS A 3 -14.14 29.23 23.38
N ILE A 4 -13.00 29.92 23.39
CA ILE A 4 -12.02 29.89 22.28
C ILE A 4 -11.06 28.70 22.41
N PHE A 5 -10.86 28.20 23.64
CA PHE A 5 -9.97 27.07 23.90
C PHE A 5 -10.50 25.72 23.36
N PHE A 6 -11.82 25.58 23.26
CA PHE A 6 -12.46 24.36 22.77
C PHE A 6 -12.49 24.23 21.23
N LEU A 7 -12.24 25.32 20.49
CA LEU A 7 -12.25 25.27 19.03
C LEU A 7 -10.92 24.78 18.44
N MET A 8 -9.81 24.89 19.17
CA MET A 8 -8.47 24.50 18.71
C MET A 8 -8.15 23.02 18.96
N THR A 9 -8.82 22.36 19.91
CA THR A 9 -8.61 20.94 20.20
C THR A 9 -9.29 20.00 19.20
N ALA A 10 -10.35 20.44 18.52
CA ALA A 10 -11.02 19.64 17.49
C ALA A 10 -10.17 19.49 16.20
N PHE A 11 -9.31 20.46 15.90
CA PHE A 11 -8.48 20.43 14.68
C PHE A 11 -7.28 19.46 14.80
N SER A 12 -6.85 19.16 16.04
CA SER A 12 -5.70 18.27 16.29
C SER A 12 -6.03 16.78 16.14
N LEU A 13 -7.31 16.40 16.13
CA LEU A 13 -7.76 15.00 15.97
C LEU A 13 -7.93 14.58 14.50
N LEU A 14 -7.97 15.52 13.55
CA LEU A 14 -8.07 15.21 12.11
C LEU A 14 -6.73 14.85 11.46
N ILE A 15 -5.61 15.10 12.14
CA ILE A 15 -4.27 14.81 11.60
C ILE A 15 -3.89 13.32 11.84
N LEU A 16 -4.59 12.61 12.73
CA LEU A 16 -4.23 11.23 13.09
C LEU A 16 -4.85 10.14 12.17
N SER A 17 -5.80 10.49 11.30
CA SER A 17 -6.40 9.53 10.35
C SER A 17 -5.73 9.50 8.98
N ALA A 18 -4.91 10.51 8.65
CA ALA A 18 -4.05 10.50 7.48
C ALA A 18 -2.73 9.79 7.81
N GLN A 19 -2.79 8.49 8.12
CA GLN A 19 -1.58 7.68 8.00
C GLN A 19 -1.12 7.84 6.55
N PRO A 20 0.08 8.35 6.27
CA PRO A 20 0.48 8.61 4.91
C PRO A 20 0.47 7.26 4.20
N LEU A 21 -0.36 7.13 3.16
CA LEU A 21 -0.44 5.92 2.31
C LEU A 21 0.97 5.51 1.80
N TRP A 22 1.89 6.46 1.82
CA TRP A 22 3.33 6.32 1.62
C TRP A 22 3.98 5.26 2.51
N ALA A 23 3.62 5.21 3.80
CA ALA A 23 4.24 4.30 4.76
C ALA A 23 3.93 2.82 4.51
N ARG A 24 2.85 2.50 3.78
CA ARG A 24 2.43 1.11 3.54
C ARG A 24 2.75 0.60 2.13
N CYS A 25 3.03 1.47 1.16
CA CYS A 25 3.29 1.06 -0.22
C CYS A 25 4.58 0.21 -0.36
N ALA A 26 5.71 0.72 0.12
CA ALA A 26 6.99 0.00 0.03
C ALA A 26 6.99 -1.35 0.81
N PRO A 27 6.43 -1.45 2.03
CA PRO A 27 6.26 -2.74 2.71
C PRO A 27 5.43 -3.76 1.92
N LEU A 28 4.32 -3.35 1.29
CA LEU A 28 3.46 -4.26 0.51
C LEU A 28 4.18 -4.80 -0.74
N ILE A 29 4.94 -3.95 -1.43
CA ILE A 29 5.75 -4.37 -2.58
C ILE A 29 6.80 -5.39 -2.16
N ARG A 30 7.47 -5.13 -1.03
CA ARG A 30 8.46 -6.05 -0.48
C ARG A 30 7.83 -7.39 -0.07
N GLU A 31 6.70 -7.37 0.62
CA GLU A 31 5.95 -8.59 0.97
C GLU A 31 5.58 -9.40 -0.27
N GLY A 32 5.09 -8.75 -1.33
CA GLY A 32 4.76 -9.41 -2.59
C GLY A 32 5.97 -10.06 -3.26
N ARG A 33 7.14 -9.40 -3.23
CA ARG A 33 8.40 -9.96 -3.76
C ARG A 33 8.88 -11.15 -2.94
N GLU A 34 8.78 -11.08 -1.61
CA GLU A 34 9.12 -12.20 -0.74
C GLU A 34 8.18 -13.40 -0.94
N LEU A 35 6.88 -13.16 -1.15
CA LEU A 35 5.88 -14.19 -1.45
C LEU A 35 6.06 -14.81 -2.83
N LEU A 36 6.45 -14.03 -3.85
CA LEU A 36 6.77 -14.55 -5.18
C LEU A 36 7.83 -15.65 -5.14
N GLY A 37 8.85 -15.50 -4.27
CA GLY A 37 9.90 -16.51 -4.10
C GLY A 37 9.48 -17.76 -3.31
N LYS A 38 8.28 -17.78 -2.71
CA LYS A 38 7.82 -18.82 -1.78
C LYS A 38 6.46 -19.41 -2.13
N THR A 39 5.68 -18.77 -3.02
CA THR A 39 4.32 -19.19 -3.34
C THR A 39 4.29 -20.45 -4.20
N GLN A 40 3.22 -21.23 -4.09
CA GLN A 40 2.89 -22.34 -4.96
C GLN A 40 1.83 -21.96 -6.03
N ALA A 41 1.51 -20.67 -6.16
CA ALA A 41 0.60 -20.16 -7.17
C ALA A 41 1.06 -20.56 -8.59
N SER A 42 0.12 -20.59 -9.54
CA SER A 42 0.44 -20.94 -10.92
C SER A 42 1.49 -19.99 -11.52
N LYS A 43 2.28 -20.45 -12.49
CA LYS A 43 3.25 -19.57 -13.19
C LYS A 43 2.57 -18.32 -13.77
N ALA A 44 1.35 -18.46 -14.30
CA ALA A 44 0.59 -17.35 -14.85
C ALA A 44 0.24 -16.31 -13.77
N ASP A 45 -0.13 -16.74 -12.56
CA ASP A 45 -0.42 -15.85 -11.44
C ASP A 45 0.85 -15.22 -10.88
N GLN A 46 1.97 -15.96 -10.84
CA GLN A 46 3.27 -15.42 -10.46
C GLN A 46 3.75 -14.34 -11.44
N ASP A 47 3.68 -14.59 -12.75
CA ASP A 47 4.07 -13.62 -13.78
C ASP A 47 3.20 -12.36 -13.73
N LYS A 48 1.88 -12.54 -13.53
CA LYS A 48 0.94 -11.43 -13.38
C LYS A 48 1.20 -10.63 -12.10
N ALA A 49 1.43 -11.30 -10.98
CA ALA A 49 1.77 -10.66 -9.71
C ALA A 49 3.09 -9.89 -9.80
N LYS A 50 4.10 -10.43 -10.49
CA LYS A 50 5.36 -9.75 -10.75
C LYS A 50 5.15 -8.46 -11.54
N GLY A 51 4.37 -8.51 -12.62
CA GLY A 51 4.03 -7.31 -13.40
C GLY A 51 3.33 -6.23 -12.56
N LEU A 52 2.40 -6.63 -11.71
CA LEU A 52 1.71 -5.72 -10.78
C LEU A 52 2.65 -5.11 -9.74
N LEU A 53 3.62 -5.86 -9.21
CA LEU A 53 4.62 -5.34 -8.28
C LEU A 53 5.62 -4.39 -8.96
N GLU A 54 5.93 -4.60 -10.23
CA GLU A 54 6.74 -3.68 -11.03
C GLU A 54 6.00 -2.36 -11.29
N GLU A 55 4.71 -2.42 -11.66
CA GLU A 55 3.90 -1.20 -11.76
C GLU A 55 3.74 -0.50 -10.40
N ALA A 56 3.54 -1.26 -9.32
CA ALA A 56 3.45 -0.70 -7.98
C ALA A 56 4.73 0.07 -7.61
N GLN A 57 5.91 -0.46 -7.96
CA GLN A 57 7.17 0.22 -7.78
C GLN A 57 7.28 1.48 -8.63
N LYS A 58 6.89 1.43 -9.92
CA LYS A 58 6.88 2.63 -10.78
C LYS A 58 5.99 3.74 -10.22
N ASN A 59 4.80 3.37 -9.72
CA ASN A 59 3.87 4.31 -9.11
C ASN A 59 4.44 4.89 -7.81
N LEU A 60 5.09 4.06 -6.98
CA LEU A 60 5.83 4.50 -5.80
C LEU A 60 6.94 5.51 -6.16
N ASP A 61 7.76 5.20 -7.17
CA ASP A 61 8.86 6.06 -7.62
C ASP A 61 8.34 7.39 -8.20
N ALA A 62 7.14 7.38 -8.79
CA ALA A 62 6.44 8.56 -9.30
C ALA A 62 5.66 9.34 -8.21
N GLY A 63 5.64 8.87 -6.96
CA GLY A 63 4.89 9.49 -5.86
C GLY A 63 3.37 9.20 -5.88
N ASP A 64 2.89 8.33 -6.76
CA ASP A 64 1.51 7.84 -6.78
C ASP A 64 1.34 6.60 -5.89
N HIS A 65 1.27 6.84 -4.59
CA HIS A 65 1.08 5.76 -3.61
C HIS A 65 -0.31 5.12 -3.66
N GLY A 66 -1.32 5.80 -4.19
CA GLY A 66 -2.67 5.25 -4.31
C GLY A 66 -2.68 4.08 -5.29
N SER A 67 -2.18 4.32 -6.51
CA SER A 67 -2.04 3.27 -7.52
C SER A 67 -0.99 2.24 -7.12
N GLY A 68 0.10 2.67 -6.45
CA GLY A 68 1.12 1.78 -5.91
C GLY A 68 0.56 0.74 -4.93
N VAL A 69 -0.19 1.18 -3.92
CA VAL A 69 -0.84 0.29 -2.93
C VAL A 69 -1.88 -0.60 -3.59
N LYS A 70 -2.68 -0.08 -4.53
CA LYS A 70 -3.68 -0.87 -5.26
C LYS A 70 -3.05 -2.03 -6.03
N ASN A 71 -2.00 -1.75 -6.79
CA ASN A 71 -1.29 -2.76 -7.58
C ASN A 71 -0.56 -3.77 -6.70
N ALA A 72 0.06 -3.32 -5.59
CA ALA A 72 0.71 -4.21 -4.63
C ALA A 72 -0.28 -5.17 -3.95
N ASN A 73 -1.47 -4.70 -3.55
CA ASN A 73 -2.51 -5.56 -2.98
C ASN A 73 -3.05 -6.56 -4.01
N ALA A 74 -3.29 -6.13 -5.25
CA ALA A 74 -3.72 -7.04 -6.31
C ALA A 74 -2.69 -8.16 -6.58
N ALA A 75 -1.40 -7.85 -6.50
CA ALA A 75 -0.34 -8.85 -6.59
C ALA A 75 -0.40 -9.84 -5.40
N LEU A 76 -0.55 -9.32 -4.18
CA LEU A 76 -0.65 -10.15 -2.98
C LEU A 76 -1.85 -11.10 -3.02
N ASP A 77 -3.01 -10.65 -3.51
CA ASP A 77 -4.20 -11.48 -3.65
C ASP A 77 -3.98 -12.65 -4.62
N LEU A 78 -3.24 -12.44 -5.71
CA LEU A 78 -2.87 -13.50 -6.65
C LEU A 78 -1.90 -14.50 -6.01
N LEU A 79 -0.96 -14.02 -5.20
CA LEU A 79 0.06 -14.87 -4.56
C LEU A 79 -0.44 -15.62 -3.32
N LYS A 80 -1.44 -15.06 -2.63
CA LYS A 80 -2.09 -15.62 -1.43
C LYS A 80 -3.30 -16.48 -1.74
N LYS A 81 -3.86 -16.40 -2.95
CA LYS A 81 -4.86 -17.35 -3.44
C LYS A 81 -4.24 -18.75 -3.46
N LYS A 82 -4.51 -19.48 -2.38
CA LYS A 82 -4.41 -20.93 -2.30
C LYS A 82 -5.64 -21.56 -2.93
#